data_AF-A0A661Q8W0-F1
#
_entry.id   AF-A0A661Q8W0-F1
#
_cell.length_a   1.000
_cell.length_b   1.000
_cell.length_c   1.000
_cell.angle_alpha   90.00
_cell.angle_beta   90.00
_cell.angle_gamma   90.00
#
_symmetry.space_group_name_H-M   'P 1'
#
loop_
_entity.id
_entity.type
_entity.pdbx_description
1 polymer ?
#
loop_
_entity_poly.entity_id
_entity_poly.type
_entity_poly.pdbx_seq_one_letter_code
_entity_poly.pdbx_strand_id
1 'polypeptide(L)' 'MRVAVVGLGGVGGYIAAGFAKAGVDVIGFARGEHLKAIQTQGIK' A
#
# COMPACT_ATOMS: atom_id res chain seq x y z
N MET A 1 -9.46 10.85 -8.32
CA MET A 1 -8.76 9.80 -9.10
C MET A 1 -8.55 8.62 -8.18
N ARG A 2 -8.69 7.38 -8.68
CA ARG A 2 -8.50 6.16 -7.88
C ARG A 2 -7.28 5.41 -8.41
N VAL A 3 -6.39 4.97 -7.52
CA VAL A 3 -5.11 4.34 -7.88
C VAL A 3 -5.04 2.95 -7.28
N ALA A 4 -4.64 1.96 -8.09
CA ALA A 4 -4.37 0.61 -7.64
C ALA A 4 -2.86 0.33 -7.72
N VAL A 5 -2.26 -0.14 -6.62
CA VAL A 5 -0.86 -0.60 -6.61
C VAL A 5 -0.82 -2.11 -6.40
N VAL A 6 -0.49 -2.84 -7.46
CA VAL A 6 -0.41 -4.31 -7.42
C VAL A 6 1.01 -4.72 -7.01
N GLY A 7 1.15 -5.21 -5.78
CA GLY A 7 2.43 -5.61 -5.19
C GLY A 7 2.98 -4.54 -4.26
N LEU A 8 2.56 -4.55 -3.00
CA LEU A 8 3.16 -3.73 -1.95
C LEU A 8 4.48 -4.37 -1.49
N GLY A 9 5.51 -4.32 -2.32
CA GLY A 9 6.88 -4.66 -1.93
C GLY A 9 7.65 -3.42 -1.50
N GLY A 10 8.98 -3.40 -1.65
CA GLY A 10 9.78 -2.19 -1.38
C GLY A 10 9.31 -0.97 -2.19
N VAL A 11 9.19 -1.10 -3.51
CA VAL A 11 8.79 0.01 -4.39
C VAL A 11 7.29 0.29 -4.30
N GLY A 12 6.45 -0.73 -4.49
CA GLY A 12 4.99 -0.54 -4.48
C GLY A 12 4.48 -0.08 -3.12
N GLY A 13 5.09 -0.53 -2.03
CA GLY A 13 4.75 -0.06 -0.69
C GLY A 13 5.09 1.41 -0.48
N TYR A 14 6.29 1.83 -0.88
CA TYR A 14 6.69 3.24 -0.81
C TYR A 14 5.77 4.16 -1.61
N ILE A 15 5.41 3.75 -2.84
CA ILE A 15 4.50 4.50 -3.70
C ILE A 15 3.10 4.57 -3.08
N ALA A 16 2.55 3.45 -2.62
CA ALA A 16 1.22 3.40 -2.01
C ALA A 16 1.16 4.25 -0.73
N ALA A 17 2.20 4.22 0.11
CA ALA A 17 2.29 5.06 1.31
C ALA A 17 2.38 6.54 0.95
N GLY A 18 3.13 6.91 -0.09
CA GLY A 18 3.18 8.26 -0.62
C GLY A 18 1.80 8.76 -1.09
N PHE A 19 1.08 7.94 -1.87
CA PHE A 19 -0.27 8.27 -2.31
C PHE A 19 -1.26 8.43 -1.15
N ALA A 20 -1.21 7.51 -0.17
CA ALA A 20 -2.05 7.60 1.02
C ALA A 20 -1.79 8.90 1.80
N LYS A 21 -0.52 9.28 2.00
CA LYS A 21 -0.13 10.53 2.66
C LYS A 21 -0.59 11.78 1.90
N ALA A 22 -0.62 11.72 0.58
CA ALA A 22 -1.10 12.80 -0.28
C ALA A 22 -2.63 12.89 -0.37
N GLY A 23 -3.37 12.02 0.33
CA GLY A 23 -4.84 12.00 0.29
C GLY A 23 -5.44 11.42 -1.00
N VAL A 24 -4.64 10.69 -1.78
CA VAL A 24 -5.13 9.98 -2.98
C VAL A 24 -5.87 8.72 -2.55
N ASP A 25 -7.04 8.46 -3.14
CA ASP A 25 -7.77 7.19 -2.97
C ASP A 25 -6.97 6.05 -3.61
N VAL A 26 -6.17 5.36 -2.79
CA VAL A 26 -5.26 4.30 -3.20
C VAL A 26 -5.66 2.97 -2.56
N ILE A 27 -5.71 1.92 -3.39
CA ILE A 27 -5.86 0.54 -2.94
C ILE A 27 -4.60 -0.25 -3.30
N GLY A 28 -4.13 -1.06 -2.35
CA GLY A 28 -2.90 -1.84 -2.50
C GLY A 28 -3.13 -3.35 -2.40
N PHE A 29 -2.35 -4.12 -3.15
CA PHE A 29 -2.39 -5.59 -3.11
C PHE A 29 -1.07 -6.14 -2.59
N ALA A 30 -1.14 -6.96 -1.55
CA ALA A 30 -0.03 -7.75 -1.01
C ALA A 30 -0.47 -9.20 -0.83
N ARG A 31 0.46 -10.09 -0.43
CA ARG A 31 0.18 -11.50 -0.18
C ARG A 31 0.84 -11.96 1.12
N GLY A 32 0.31 -13.04 1.70
CA GLY A 32 0.91 -13.72 2.86
C GLY A 32 1.11 -12.81 4.07
N GLU A 33 2.22 -13.03 4.78
CA GLU A 33 2.55 -12.29 6.01
C GLU A 33 2.69 -10.78 5.78
N HIS A 34 3.10 -10.35 4.59
CA HIS A 34 3.23 -8.92 4.29
C HIS A 34 1.87 -8.20 4.25
N LEU A 35 0.84 -8.87 3.69
CA LEU A 35 -0.52 -8.34 3.72
C LEU A 35 -1.05 -8.24 5.16
N LYS A 36 -0.82 -9.27 5.98
CA LYS A 36 -1.23 -9.27 7.40
C LYS A 36 -0.56 -8.14 8.18
N ALA A 37 0.74 -7.93 7.97
CA ALA A 37 1.48 -6.84 8.59
C ALA A 37 0.90 -5.46 8.20
N ILE A 38 0.64 -5.24 6.90
CA ILE A 38 0.04 -3.97 6.43
C ILE A 38 -1.35 -3.75 7.01
N GLN A 39 -2.19 -4.79 7.09
CA GLN A 39 -3.55 -4.68 7.63
C GLN A 39 -3.56 -4.39 9.14
N THR A 40 -2.56 -4.85 9.88
CA THR A 40 -2.50 -4.70 11.35
C THR A 40 -1.70 -3.48 11.80
N GLN A 41 -0.66 -3.11 11.06
CA GLN A 41 0.29 -2.05 11.43
C GLN A 41 0.25 -0.84 10.48
N GLY A 42 -0.52 -0.94 9.40
CA GLY A 42 -0.50 0.03 8.32
C GLY A 42 0.73 -0.10 7.43
N ILE A 43 0.80 0.79 6.43
CA ILE A 43 1.96 0.96 5.56
C ILE A 43 2.61 2.31 5.87
N LYS A 44 3.95 2.38 5.87
CA LYS A 44 4.72 3.56 6.27
C LYS A 44 5.22 4.37 5.10
#